data_AF-A0A8H5N9C6-F1
#
_entry.id   AF-A0A8H5N9C6-F1
#
_cell.length_a   1.000
_cell.length_b   1.000
_cell.length_c   1.000
_cell.angle_alpha   90.00
_cell.angle_beta   90.00
_cell.angle_gamma   90.00
#
_symmetry.space_group_name_H-M   'P 1'
#
loop_
_entity.id
_entity.type
_entity.pdbx_description
1 polymer ?
#
loop_
_entity_poly.entity_id
_entity_poly.type
_entity_poly.pdbx_seq_one_letter_code
_entity_poly.pdbx_strand_id
1 'polypeptide(L)'
;MSALEKHPDMLHLLEFPCNGEVPKSLLTKDYIKPNELHFVRNHGGIPDIDTNVYDIRLDRLVNDPKTLILADLQNQSELVTIQCTGTCRFKQIVEYPGEGDEMINAPCAEGAIGRAKWTGFSLKKVIKYCGGLEGGAKHLEIYSADTYFKGGQCMNYVVPVPWSKVRANEMRLV
;
A
#
# COMPACT_ATOMS: atom_id res chain seq x y z
N MET A 1 10.80 -3.26 6.82
CA MET A 1 10.31 -4.34 7.69
C MET A 1 10.56 -5.68 7.03
N SER A 2 11.41 -6.54 7.56
CA SER A 2 11.53 -7.92 7.07
C SER A 2 10.41 -8.79 7.68
N ALA A 3 10.22 -10.02 7.21
CA ALA A 3 9.31 -10.99 7.85
C ALA A 3 9.60 -11.21 9.35
N LEU A 4 10.79 -10.82 9.83
CA LEU A 4 11.27 -10.99 11.21
C LEU A 4 10.67 -10.00 12.22
N GLU A 5 9.99 -8.94 11.78
CA GLU A 5 9.36 -7.94 12.67
C GLU A 5 7.86 -8.21 12.90
N LYS A 6 7.40 -9.41 12.55
CA LYS A 6 6.00 -9.80 12.66
C LYS A 6 5.74 -10.68 13.86
N HIS A 7 4.48 -10.67 14.29
CA HIS A 7 4.03 -11.45 15.42
C HIS A 7 4.32 -12.95 15.15
N PRO A 8 4.77 -13.74 16.14
CA PRO A 8 5.14 -15.15 15.95
C PRO A 8 4.03 -16.00 15.34
N ASP A 9 2.77 -15.70 15.67
CA ASP A 9 1.61 -16.41 15.12
C ASP A 9 1.20 -15.93 13.71
N MET A 10 1.85 -14.95 13.09
CA MET A 10 1.46 -14.49 11.74
C MET A 10 1.53 -15.64 10.73
N LEU A 11 0.51 -15.77 9.88
CA LEU A 11 0.50 -16.78 8.83
C LEU A 11 1.35 -16.27 7.66
N HIS A 12 2.53 -16.84 7.46
CA HIS A 12 3.39 -16.54 6.32
C HIS A 12 2.95 -17.34 5.10
N LEU A 13 2.42 -16.65 4.09
CA LEU A 13 1.84 -17.27 2.89
C LEU A 13 2.87 -17.43 1.78
N LEU A 14 3.75 -16.44 1.61
CA LEU A 14 4.84 -16.45 0.64
C LEU A 14 6.10 -15.86 1.29
N GLU A 15 7.25 -16.47 1.02
CA GLU A 15 8.54 -15.97 1.47
C GLU A 15 9.01 -14.80 0.60
N PHE A 16 8.99 -14.96 -0.73
CA PHE A 16 9.30 -13.90 -1.68
C PHE A 16 8.31 -13.87 -2.86
N PRO A 17 7.70 -12.71 -3.16
CA PRO A 17 7.65 -11.52 -2.30
C PRO A 17 6.94 -11.84 -0.98
N CYS A 18 7.37 -11.20 0.12
CA CYS A 18 6.85 -11.52 1.45
C CYS A 18 5.36 -11.18 1.54
N ASN A 19 4.52 -12.18 1.81
CA ASN A 19 3.09 -11.99 2.04
C ASN A 19 2.67 -12.79 3.28
N GLY A 20 1.85 -12.19 4.13
CA GLY A 20 1.37 -12.83 5.34
C GLY A 20 0.08 -12.22 5.85
N GLU A 21 -0.69 -13.00 6.58
CA GLU A 21 -2.00 -12.61 7.08
C GLU A 21 -2.21 -12.96 8.55
N VAL A 22 -3.21 -12.35 9.15
CA VAL A 22 -3.54 -12.55 10.57
C VAL A 22 -4.27 -13.87 10.75
N PRO A 23 -3.90 -14.71 11.73
CA PRO A 23 -4.70 -15.87 12.09
C PRO A 23 -6.14 -15.48 12.44
N LYS A 24 -7.10 -16.31 12.02
CA LYS A 24 -8.52 -16.10 12.31
C LYS A 24 -8.81 -15.89 13.80
N SER A 25 -8.10 -16.59 14.68
CA SER A 25 -8.23 -16.48 16.14
C SER A 25 -7.80 -15.11 16.68
N LEU A 26 -6.94 -14.38 15.98
CA LEU A 26 -6.43 -13.05 16.35
C LEU A 26 -7.11 -11.92 15.54
N LEU A 27 -7.78 -12.26 14.44
CA LEU A 27 -8.34 -11.30 13.48
C LEU A 27 -9.36 -10.35 14.10
N THR A 28 -10.14 -10.79 15.07
CA THR A 28 -11.20 -9.96 15.69
C THR A 28 -10.93 -9.59 17.16
N LYS A 29 -9.78 -9.99 17.72
CA LYS A 29 -9.45 -9.70 19.13
C LYS A 29 -9.39 -8.20 19.42
N ASP A 30 -8.68 -7.46 18.59
CA ASP A 30 -8.50 -6.03 18.74
C ASP A 30 -9.22 -5.24 17.65
N TYR A 31 -9.88 -4.15 18.04
CA TYR A 31 -10.55 -3.22 17.12
C TYR A 31 -9.55 -2.46 16.23
N ILE A 32 -8.38 -2.12 16.79
CA ILE A 32 -7.22 -1.57 16.08
C ILE A 32 -6.15 -2.65 16.11
N LYS A 33 -5.61 -3.03 14.96
CA LYS A 33 -4.61 -4.09 14.86
C LYS A 33 -3.24 -3.58 15.34
N PRO A 34 -2.56 -4.32 16.23
CA PRO A 34 -1.13 -4.12 16.47
C PRO A 34 -0.36 -4.23 15.15
N ASN A 35 0.69 -3.41 14.97
CA ASN A 35 1.44 -3.35 13.71
C ASN A 35 2.08 -4.71 13.32
N GLU A 36 2.54 -5.46 14.31
CA GLU A 36 3.10 -6.81 14.16
C GLU A 36 2.07 -7.83 13.65
N LEU A 37 0.77 -7.56 13.87
CA LEU A 37 -0.37 -8.34 13.40
C LEU A 37 -1.10 -7.66 12.24
N HIS A 38 -0.62 -6.55 11.68
CA HIS A 38 -1.21 -6.02 10.45
C HIS A 38 -0.71 -6.85 9.27
N PHE A 39 -1.63 -7.35 8.44
CA PHE A 39 -1.30 -8.19 7.27
C PHE A 39 -0.29 -7.49 6.36
N VAL A 40 0.50 -8.29 5.65
CA VAL A 40 1.56 -7.86 4.73
C VAL A 40 1.24 -8.34 3.33
N ARG A 41 1.25 -7.42 2.36
CA ARG A 41 1.17 -7.75 0.95
C ARG A 41 2.26 -7.01 0.17
N ASN A 42 3.24 -7.75 -0.34
CA ASN A 42 4.26 -7.20 -1.24
C ASN A 42 4.18 -7.82 -2.64
N HIS A 43 4.43 -7.02 -3.68
CA HIS A 43 4.59 -7.50 -5.06
C HIS A 43 6.06 -7.77 -5.41
N GLY A 44 7.00 -7.14 -4.70
CA GLY A 44 8.42 -7.29 -4.91
C GLY A 44 9.21 -7.33 -3.60
N GLY A 45 10.49 -6.98 -3.69
CA GLY A 45 11.36 -6.80 -2.53
C GLY A 45 10.98 -5.58 -1.71
N ILE A 46 11.31 -5.60 -0.42
CA ILE A 46 11.07 -4.47 0.48
C ILE A 46 12.25 -3.52 0.32
N PRO A 47 12.04 -2.27 -0.13
CA PRO A 47 13.14 -1.35 -0.38
C PRO A 47 13.84 -0.98 0.94
N ASP A 48 15.17 -0.97 0.90
CA ASP A 48 16.00 -0.45 1.98
C ASP A 48 16.21 1.05 1.74
N ILE A 49 15.66 1.87 2.63
CA ILE A 49 15.55 3.33 2.44
C ILE A 49 16.27 4.04 3.59
N ASP A 50 17.30 4.80 3.26
CA ASP A 50 17.88 5.79 4.18
C ASP A 50 16.99 7.02 4.24
N THR A 51 16.35 7.22 5.38
CA THR A 51 15.38 8.29 5.63
C THR A 51 15.98 9.69 5.54
N ASN A 52 17.30 9.84 5.67
CA ASN A 52 17.97 11.14 5.60
C ASN A 52 18.09 11.67 4.17
N VAL A 53 18.06 10.78 3.18
CA VAL A 53 18.21 11.12 1.76
C VAL A 53 16.95 10.83 0.94
N TYR A 54 15.94 10.21 1.55
CA TYR A 54 14.69 9.88 0.88
C TYR A 54 13.87 11.14 0.57
N ASP A 55 13.47 11.27 -0.69
CA ASP A 55 12.70 12.38 -1.20
C ASP A 55 11.43 11.91 -1.92
N ILE A 56 10.38 12.73 -1.88
CA ILE A 56 9.12 12.48 -2.58
C ILE A 56 8.95 13.57 -3.65
N ARG A 57 8.93 13.14 -4.91
CA ARG A 57 8.85 14.03 -6.06
C ARG A 57 7.41 14.18 -6.54
N LEU A 58 7.00 15.44 -6.69
CA LEU A 58 5.71 15.85 -7.22
C LEU A 58 5.98 16.59 -8.52
N ASP A 59 5.89 15.88 -9.63
CA ASP A 59 6.35 16.35 -10.93
C ASP A 59 5.28 16.17 -12.04
N ARG A 60 5.70 16.35 -13.30
CA ARG A 60 4.88 16.25 -14.50
C ARG A 60 3.75 17.28 -14.51
N LEU A 61 2.49 16.84 -14.42
CA LEU A 61 1.30 17.65 -14.69
C LEU A 61 0.85 18.44 -13.44
N VAL A 62 1.77 19.22 -12.87
CA VAL A 62 1.53 20.16 -11.77
C VAL A 62 2.12 21.52 -12.12
N ASN A 63 1.48 22.60 -11.68
CA ASN A 63 1.88 23.95 -12.05
C ASN A 63 3.25 24.37 -11.48
N ASP A 64 3.62 23.83 -10.33
CA ASP A 64 4.88 24.12 -9.63
C ASP A 64 5.43 22.82 -9.03
N PRO A 65 6.31 22.09 -9.75
CA PRO A 65 6.90 20.84 -9.26
C PRO A 65 7.63 21.02 -7.93
N LYS A 66 7.46 20.06 -7.02
CA LYS A 66 8.05 20.09 -5.68
C LYS A 66 8.78 18.80 -5.35
N THR A 67 9.75 18.91 -4.46
CA THR A 67 10.40 17.77 -3.80
C THR A 67 10.18 17.94 -2.30
N LEU A 68 9.63 16.93 -1.64
CA LEU A 68 9.38 16.92 -0.20
C LEU A 68 10.34 15.96 0.49
N ILE A 69 10.74 16.27 1.70
CA ILE A 69 11.44 15.33 2.59
C ILE A 69 10.48 14.78 3.64
N LEU A 70 10.81 13.65 4.26
CA LEU A 70 9.95 13.01 5.27
C LEU A 70 9.65 13.92 6.47
N ALA A 71 10.55 14.83 6.83
CA ALA A 71 10.37 15.77 7.94
C ALA A 71 9.20 16.75 7.71
N ASP A 72 8.81 16.99 6.46
CA ASP A 72 7.70 17.88 6.11
C ASP A 72 6.33 17.22 6.35
N LEU A 73 6.34 15.93 6.72
CA LEU A 73 5.16 15.10 6.83
C LEU A 73 4.75 14.77 8.29
N GLN A 74 4.07 15.65 9.04
CA GLN A 74 2.91 15.27 9.93
C GLN A 74 1.73 16.26 9.95
N ASN A 75 0.46 15.81 10.11
CA ASN A 75 -0.57 16.64 10.77
C ASN A 75 -1.95 15.99 11.10
N GLN A 76 -2.35 14.85 10.50
CA GLN A 76 -3.71 14.31 10.75
C GLN A 76 -3.75 12.79 10.80
N SER A 77 -4.47 12.24 11.79
CA SER A 77 -4.67 10.80 11.92
C SER A 77 -6.10 10.40 11.61
N GLU A 78 -6.27 9.24 10.97
CA GLU A 78 -7.57 8.65 10.67
C GLU A 78 -7.55 7.14 10.89
N LEU A 79 -8.68 6.59 11.33
CA LEU A 79 -8.84 5.16 11.50
C LEU A 79 -9.35 4.57 10.18
N VAL A 80 -8.54 3.74 9.53
CA VAL A 80 -8.86 3.15 8.22
C VAL A 80 -8.70 1.65 8.28
N THR A 81 -9.65 0.94 7.67
CA THR A 81 -9.53 -0.49 7.36
C THR A 81 -9.02 -0.63 5.93
N ILE A 82 -7.91 -1.35 5.76
CA ILE A 82 -7.40 -1.77 4.46
C ILE A 82 -7.73 -3.25 4.28
N GLN A 83 -8.27 -3.61 3.13
CA GLN A 83 -8.56 -4.99 2.74
C GLN A 83 -7.88 -5.29 1.41
N CYS A 84 -7.19 -6.42 1.34
CA CYS A 84 -6.65 -6.91 0.08
C CYS A 84 -7.78 -7.47 -0.79
N THR A 85 -7.74 -7.22 -2.09
CA THR A 85 -8.66 -7.86 -3.07
C THR A 85 -8.52 -9.39 -3.07
N GLY A 86 -7.43 -9.93 -2.54
CA GLY A 86 -7.21 -11.36 -2.34
C GLY A 86 -7.77 -11.96 -1.07
N THR A 87 -8.44 -11.19 -0.23
CA THR A 87 -9.11 -11.75 0.95
C THR A 87 -10.11 -12.83 0.52
N CYS A 88 -10.08 -13.96 1.22
CA CYS A 88 -10.85 -15.18 0.94
C CYS A 88 -10.49 -15.93 -0.36
N ARG A 89 -9.36 -15.62 -1.01
CA ARG A 89 -8.94 -16.31 -2.24
C ARG A 89 -8.72 -17.81 -2.06
N PHE A 90 -8.32 -18.26 -0.88
CA PHE A 90 -8.18 -19.69 -0.60
C PHE A 90 -9.47 -20.47 -0.91
N LYS A 91 -10.65 -19.90 -0.63
CA LYS A 91 -11.95 -20.54 -0.93
C LYS A 91 -12.17 -20.67 -2.44
N GLN A 92 -11.86 -19.60 -3.19
CA GLN A 92 -11.95 -19.60 -4.65
C GLN A 92 -11.03 -20.68 -5.26
N ILE A 93 -9.79 -20.80 -4.78
CA ILE A 93 -8.84 -21.80 -5.28
C ILE A 93 -9.34 -23.22 -5.04
N VAL A 94 -9.95 -23.49 -3.88
CA VAL A 94 -10.48 -24.81 -3.54
C VAL A 94 -11.72 -25.16 -4.38
N GLU A 95 -12.61 -24.19 -4.63
CA GLU A 95 -13.87 -24.42 -5.35
C GLU A 95 -13.70 -24.42 -6.88
N TYR A 96 -12.79 -23.58 -7.39
CA TYR A 96 -12.52 -23.40 -8.83
C TYR A 96 -11.03 -23.53 -9.14
N PRO A 97 -10.45 -24.74 -9.02
CA PRO A 97 -9.04 -24.96 -9.30
C PRO A 97 -8.76 -24.69 -10.80
N GLY A 98 -7.83 -23.77 -11.08
CA GLY A 98 -7.36 -23.47 -12.45
C GLY A 98 -7.88 -22.17 -13.08
N GLU A 99 -8.84 -21.46 -12.46
CA GLU A 99 -9.29 -20.13 -12.91
C GLU A 99 -8.53 -18.96 -12.27
N GLY A 100 -7.33 -19.23 -11.74
CA GLY A 100 -6.45 -18.20 -11.18
C GLY A 100 -5.73 -17.40 -12.27
N ASP A 101 -5.52 -16.11 -12.02
CA ASP A 101 -4.60 -15.25 -12.79
C ASP A 101 -3.22 -15.92 -12.94
N GLU A 102 -2.57 -15.69 -14.09
CA GLU A 102 -1.22 -16.16 -14.47
C GLU A 102 -0.12 -15.79 -13.46
N MET A 103 -0.40 -14.88 -12.51
CA MET A 103 0.52 -14.53 -11.41
C MET A 103 0.46 -15.50 -10.23
N ILE A 104 1.61 -15.74 -9.57
CA ILE A 104 1.67 -16.40 -8.25
C ILE A 104 0.84 -15.59 -7.26
N ASN A 105 -0.38 -16.06 -6.98
CA ASN A 105 -1.29 -15.41 -6.08
C ASN A 105 -1.08 -15.95 -4.66
N ALA A 106 -0.87 -15.06 -3.69
CA ALA A 106 -0.87 -15.46 -2.28
C ALA A 106 -2.24 -16.07 -1.93
N PRO A 107 -2.29 -17.31 -1.39
CA PRO A 107 -3.54 -18.02 -1.12
C PRO A 107 -4.16 -17.53 0.20
N CYS A 108 -4.49 -16.24 0.28
CA CYS A 108 -5.02 -15.65 1.51
C CYS A 108 -6.37 -16.27 1.89
N ALA A 109 -6.53 -16.62 3.16
CA ALA A 109 -7.81 -16.91 3.78
C ALA A 109 -8.50 -15.59 4.18
N GLU A 110 -9.10 -15.50 5.36
CA GLU A 110 -9.86 -14.31 5.77
C GLU A 110 -9.00 -13.19 6.39
N GLY A 111 -7.69 -13.41 6.55
CA GLY A 111 -6.81 -12.57 7.38
C GLY A 111 -6.16 -11.38 6.67
N ALA A 112 -6.32 -11.24 5.35
CA ALA A 112 -5.74 -10.16 4.55
C ALA A 112 -6.53 -8.83 4.66
N ILE A 113 -6.89 -8.47 5.89
CA ILE A 113 -7.64 -7.27 6.26
C ILE A 113 -7.13 -6.75 7.61
N GLY A 114 -6.98 -5.44 7.74
CA GLY A 114 -6.47 -4.81 8.95
C GLY A 114 -7.01 -3.41 9.15
N ARG A 115 -7.27 -3.02 10.40
CA ARG A 115 -7.67 -1.66 10.77
C ARG A 115 -6.56 -1.03 11.60
N ALA A 116 -6.07 0.12 11.17
CA ALA A 116 -5.02 0.87 11.86
C ALA A 116 -5.32 2.36 11.85
N LYS A 117 -4.65 3.08 12.76
CA LYS A 117 -4.66 4.55 12.78
C LYS A 117 -3.50 5.04 11.90
N TRP A 118 -3.84 5.61 10.75
CA TRP A 118 -2.89 6.12 9.76
C TRP A 118 -2.70 7.61 9.96
N THR A 119 -1.46 8.07 10.06
CA THR A 119 -1.14 9.48 10.28
C THR A 119 -0.38 10.02 9.08
N GLY A 120 -0.87 11.11 8.49
CA GLY A 120 -0.31 11.60 7.25
C GLY A 120 -0.90 12.91 6.76
N PHE A 121 -0.71 13.19 5.48
CA PHE A 121 -1.11 14.42 4.80
C PHE A 121 -2.20 14.17 3.80
N SER A 122 -3.15 15.09 3.75
CA SER A 122 -4.03 15.20 2.61
C SER A 122 -3.25 15.40 1.31
N LEU A 123 -3.38 14.47 0.36
CA LEU A 123 -2.82 14.63 -0.98
C LEU A 123 -3.41 15.86 -1.70
N LYS A 124 -4.64 16.26 -1.36
CA LYS A 124 -5.24 17.51 -1.86
C LYS A 124 -4.41 18.73 -1.48
N LYS A 125 -3.92 18.78 -0.24
CA LYS A 125 -3.07 19.89 0.24
C LYS A 125 -1.72 19.85 -0.45
N VAL A 126 -1.15 18.67 -0.66
CA VAL A 126 0.12 18.49 -1.39
C VAL A 126 -0.01 19.01 -2.83
N ILE A 127 -1.06 18.63 -3.55
CA ILE A 127 -1.29 19.15 -4.92
C ILE A 127 -1.55 20.65 -4.92
N LYS A 128 -2.25 21.19 -3.93
CA LYS A 128 -2.41 22.65 -3.77
C LYS A 128 -1.06 23.35 -3.54
N TYR A 129 -0.16 22.73 -2.78
CA TYR A 129 1.18 23.24 -2.55
C TYR A 129 2.03 23.27 -3.84
N CYS A 130 1.80 22.32 -4.76
CA CYS A 130 2.37 22.34 -6.12
C CYS A 130 1.64 23.28 -7.11
N GLY A 131 0.85 24.25 -6.61
CA GLY A 131 0.10 25.17 -7.46
C GLY A 131 -1.11 24.58 -8.18
N GLY A 132 -1.49 23.32 -7.90
CA GLY A 132 -2.57 22.60 -8.56
C GLY A 132 -2.11 21.76 -9.75
N LEU A 133 -3.05 21.02 -10.34
CA LEU A 133 -2.81 20.20 -11.53
C LEU A 133 -2.76 21.06 -12.80
N GLU A 134 -1.92 20.65 -13.74
CA GLU A 134 -1.80 21.25 -15.08
C GLU A 134 -2.68 20.49 -16.10
N GLY A 135 -3.09 21.17 -17.19
CA GLY A 135 -3.56 20.52 -18.42
C GLY A 135 -4.84 19.68 -18.28
N GLY A 136 -5.63 19.87 -17.22
CA GLY A 136 -6.84 19.09 -16.97
C GLY A 136 -6.56 17.65 -16.54
N ALA A 137 -5.40 17.38 -15.93
CA ALA A 137 -5.05 16.06 -15.42
C ALA A 137 -6.16 15.48 -14.50
N LYS A 138 -6.44 14.18 -14.68
CA LYS A 138 -7.56 13.48 -14.01
C LYS A 138 -7.12 12.44 -13.00
N HIS A 139 -5.84 12.09 -12.98
CA HIS A 139 -5.28 11.05 -12.13
C HIS A 139 -3.92 11.48 -11.60
N LEU A 140 -3.58 10.96 -10.43
CA LEU A 140 -2.22 10.98 -9.88
C LEU A 140 -1.68 9.55 -10.01
N GLU A 141 -0.48 9.40 -10.54
CA GLU A 141 0.23 8.12 -10.51
C GLU A 141 1.16 8.10 -9.30
N ILE A 142 1.00 7.10 -8.44
CA ILE A 142 1.84 6.92 -7.26
C ILE A 142 2.86 5.83 -7.58
N TYR A 143 4.11 6.23 -7.75
CA TYR A 143 5.23 5.32 -7.98
C TYR A 143 5.85 4.94 -6.64
N SER A 144 6.02 3.63 -6.44
CA SER A 144 6.72 3.09 -5.30
C SER A 144 8.22 2.97 -5.58
N ALA A 145 9.02 3.01 -4.51
CA ALA A 145 10.46 2.72 -4.59
C ALA A 145 10.76 1.22 -4.77
N ASP A 146 9.79 0.34 -4.49
CA ASP A 146 9.94 -1.09 -4.73
C ASP A 146 9.94 -1.42 -6.23
N THR A 147 10.52 -2.57 -6.56
CA THR A 147 10.49 -3.13 -7.91
C THR A 147 9.90 -4.52 -7.87
N TYR A 148 9.05 -4.83 -8.84
CA TYR A 148 8.47 -6.14 -9.04
C TYR A 148 8.67 -6.62 -10.47
N PHE A 149 8.60 -7.94 -10.65
CA PHE A 149 8.80 -8.57 -11.95
C PHE A 149 7.46 -9.04 -12.52
N LYS A 150 7.14 -8.64 -13.75
CA LYS A 150 5.93 -9.09 -14.45
C LYS A 150 6.19 -9.13 -15.96
N GLY A 151 5.79 -10.22 -16.62
CA GLY A 151 5.89 -10.35 -18.08
C GLY A 151 7.32 -10.22 -18.62
N GLY A 152 8.32 -10.69 -17.88
CA GLY A 152 9.73 -10.59 -18.31
C GLY A 152 10.40 -9.24 -17.99
N GLN A 153 9.69 -8.31 -17.35
CA GLN A 153 10.17 -6.95 -17.11
C GLN A 153 10.20 -6.62 -15.62
N CYS A 154 11.26 -5.93 -15.20
CA CYS A 154 11.37 -5.33 -13.88
C CYS A 154 10.83 -3.90 -13.94
N MET A 155 9.86 -3.58 -13.07
CA MET A 155 9.18 -2.29 -13.05
C MET A 155 8.89 -1.86 -11.61
N ASN A 156 8.69 -0.55 -11.37
CA ASN A 156 8.18 -0.08 -10.09
C ASN A 156 6.69 -0.41 -9.93
N TYR A 157 6.25 -0.66 -8.70
CA TYR A 157 4.82 -0.75 -8.43
C TYR A 157 4.18 0.64 -8.58
N VAL A 158 3.09 0.72 -9.34
CA VAL A 158 2.39 1.98 -9.62
C VAL A 158 0.90 1.80 -9.44
N VAL A 159 0.27 2.75 -8.74
CA VAL A 159 -1.19 2.80 -8.60
C VAL A 159 -1.70 4.18 -9.02
N PRO A 160 -2.61 4.27 -10.00
CA PRO A 160 -3.27 5.51 -10.33
C PRO A 160 -4.41 5.79 -9.34
N VAL A 161 -4.54 7.04 -8.92
CA VAL A 161 -5.63 7.51 -8.07
C VAL A 161 -6.40 8.62 -8.78
N PRO A 162 -7.72 8.51 -8.93
CA PRO A 162 -8.53 9.57 -9.54
C PRO A 162 -8.46 10.88 -8.75
N TRP A 163 -8.28 11.99 -9.47
CA TRP A 163 -8.31 13.33 -8.89
C TRP A 163 -9.63 13.62 -8.16
N SER A 164 -10.74 13.03 -8.59
CA SER A 164 -12.03 13.15 -7.90
C SER A 164 -11.96 12.72 -6.42
N LYS A 165 -11.22 11.64 -6.13
CA LYS A 165 -11.01 11.10 -4.77
C LYS A 165 -10.03 11.94 -3.97
N VAL A 166 -8.96 12.40 -4.60
CA VAL A 166 -8.00 13.33 -3.97
C VAL A 166 -8.68 14.65 -3.61
N ARG A 167 -9.47 15.23 -4.54
CA ARG A 167 -10.22 16.48 -4.35
C ARG A 167 -11.28 16.36 -3.24
N ALA A 168 -11.89 15.19 -3.08
CA ALA A 168 -12.81 14.86 -1.99
C ALA A 168 -12.11 14.70 -0.63
N ASN A 169 -10.78 14.85 -0.56
CA ASN A 169 -9.97 14.71 0.65
C ASN A 169 -10.00 13.29 1.25
N GLU A 170 -10.24 12.27 0.42
CA GLU A 170 -10.23 10.85 0.82
C GLU A 170 -8.81 10.26 0.83
N MET A 171 -7.84 10.91 0.16
CA MET A 171 -6.52 10.36 -0.09
C MET A 171 -5.43 11.03 0.74
N ARG A 172 -4.52 10.22 1.28
CA ARG A 172 -3.42 10.68 2.13
C ARG A 172 -2.08 10.06 1.77
N LEU A 173 -1.02 10.80 2.04
CA LEU A 173 0.35 10.32 2.11
C LEU A 173 0.63 9.99 3.58
N VAL A 174 0.84 8.71 3.89
CA VAL A 174 0.96 8.15 5.25
C VAL A 174 2.26 7.39 5.41
#